data_AF-A0A3D6CFK5-F1
#
_entry.id   AF-A0A3D6CFK5-F1
#
_cell.length_a   1.000
_cell.length_b   1.000
_cell.length_c   1.000
_cell.angle_alpha   90.00
_cell.angle_beta   90.00
_cell.angle_gamma   90.00
#
_symmetry.space_group_name_H-M   'P 1'
#
loop_
_entity.id
_entity.type
_entity.pdbx_description
1 polymer ?
#
loop_
_entity_poly.entity_id
_entity_poly.type
_entity_poly.pdbx_seq_one_letter_code
_entity_poly.pdbx_strand_id
1 'polypeptide(L)'
;MRKNSRMDNREDKYIGLILRLIALVLGFLLVLVLFFLLMRGIFGLLKYVPWLTYVYMSGIIFLPFCLFTGIYLVFWRRTKMHPSSVVKYLSYGIFAAALAGWAYCLYADVSIFFKRAYTSIDKYASYSMFFLAGNVFAIFLVGIIQALTTEKEKDWLQREP
;
A
#
# COMPACT_ATOMS: atom_id res chain seq x y z
N MET A 1 41.82 -38.12 26.48
CA MET A 1 40.97 -36.95 26.81
C MET A 1 41.07 -35.90 25.70
N ARG A 2 40.14 -35.85 24.72
CA ARG A 2 40.15 -34.83 23.65
C ARG A 2 38.79 -34.67 22.95
N LYS A 3 37.68 -34.74 23.71
CA LYS A 3 36.31 -34.73 23.15
C LYS A 3 35.44 -33.56 23.65
N ASN A 4 35.76 -32.89 24.76
CA ASN A 4 34.95 -31.77 25.29
C ASN A 4 35.14 -30.42 24.57
N SER A 5 36.32 -30.10 24.03
CA SER A 5 36.58 -28.75 23.47
C SER A 5 35.87 -28.43 22.14
N ARG A 6 35.24 -29.42 21.48
CA ARG A 6 34.47 -29.22 20.24
C ARG A 6 32.97 -29.01 20.46
N MET A 7 32.45 -29.31 21.66
CA MET A 7 31.04 -29.04 21.99
C MET A 7 30.87 -27.62 22.54
N ASP A 8 31.73 -27.19 23.48
CA ASP A 8 31.75 -25.80 23.99
C ASP A 8 31.79 -24.76 22.86
N ASN A 9 32.77 -24.89 21.96
CA ASN A 9 32.94 -23.95 20.85
C ASN A 9 31.75 -23.90 19.86
N ARG A 10 30.91 -24.94 19.82
CA ARG A 10 29.70 -24.94 18.98
C ARG A 10 28.55 -24.27 19.71
N GLU A 11 28.32 -24.60 20.97
CA GLU A 11 27.28 -24.01 21.80
C GLU A 11 27.51 -22.50 21.97
N ASP A 12 28.74 -22.07 22.26
CA ASP A 12 29.13 -20.65 22.31
C ASP A 12 28.88 -19.93 20.99
N LYS A 13 29.10 -20.62 19.86
CA LYS A 13 28.84 -20.06 18.52
C LYS A 13 27.34 -19.90 18.26
N TYR A 14 26.51 -20.86 18.65
CA TYR A 14 25.05 -20.76 18.52
C TYR A 14 24.47 -19.72 19.48
N ILE A 15 24.94 -19.65 20.72
CA ILE A 15 24.55 -18.63 21.71
C ILE A 15 24.95 -17.24 21.20
N GLY A 16 26.16 -17.09 20.67
CA GLY A 16 26.63 -15.82 20.08
C GLY A 16 25.82 -15.42 18.83
N LEU A 17 25.42 -16.37 18.00
CA LEU A 17 24.53 -16.13 16.85
C LEU A 17 23.14 -15.68 17.29
N ILE A 18 22.53 -16.38 18.26
CA ILE A 18 21.20 -16.05 18.80
C ILE A 18 21.23 -14.68 19.46
N LEU A 19 22.25 -14.37 20.26
CA LEU A 19 22.37 -13.08 20.93
C LEU A 19 22.51 -11.92 19.93
N ARG A 20 23.33 -12.10 18.88
CA ARG A 20 23.44 -11.11 17.79
C ARG A 20 22.12 -10.93 17.05
N LEU A 21 21.37 -12.01 16.85
CA LEU A 21 20.07 -11.97 16.16
C LEU A 21 19.02 -11.26 17.02
N ILE A 22 18.97 -11.53 18.32
CA ILE A 22 18.13 -10.81 19.28
C ILE A 22 18.53 -9.33 19.35
N ALA A 23 19.82 -9.02 19.44
CA ALA A 23 20.31 -7.65 19.46
C ALA A 23 19.98 -6.89 18.17
N LEU A 24 20.02 -7.56 17.01
CA LEU A 24 19.64 -6.97 15.73
C LEU A 24 18.14 -6.66 15.69
N VAL A 25 17.29 -7.58 16.16
CA VAL A 25 15.84 -7.35 16.25
C VAL A 25 15.52 -6.22 17.22
N LEU A 26 16.12 -6.22 18.41
CA LEU A 26 15.94 -5.14 19.39
C LEU A 26 16.47 -3.80 18.87
N GLY A 27 17.63 -3.79 18.20
CA GLY A 27 18.19 -2.61 17.56
C GLY A 27 17.26 -2.07 16.46
N PHE A 28 16.70 -2.95 15.63
CA PHE A 28 15.72 -2.56 14.62
C PHE A 28 14.45 -1.96 15.24
N LEU A 29 13.90 -2.57 16.28
CA LEU A 29 12.75 -2.03 17.02
C LEU A 29 13.08 -0.67 17.65
N LEU A 30 14.27 -0.50 18.23
CA LEU A 30 14.72 0.77 18.80
C LEU A 30 14.80 1.86 17.72
N VAL A 31 15.35 1.53 16.55
CA VAL A 31 15.40 2.47 15.41
C VAL A 31 14.00 2.85 14.96
N LEU A 32 13.06 1.91 14.88
CA LEU A 32 11.66 2.22 14.57
C LEU A 32 11.04 3.16 15.60
N VAL A 33 11.24 2.90 16.89
CA VAL A 33 10.75 3.77 17.97
C VAL A 33 11.33 5.18 17.84
N LEU A 34 12.65 5.30 17.65
CA LEU A 34 13.32 6.58 17.46
C LEU A 34 12.80 7.31 16.22
N PHE A 35 12.57 6.59 15.12
CA PHE A 35 11.98 7.13 13.90
C PHE A 35 10.58 7.70 14.14
N PHE A 36 9.70 6.96 14.83
CA PHE A 36 8.37 7.47 15.17
C PHE A 36 8.41 8.68 16.11
N LEU A 37 9.36 8.70 17.05
CA LEU A 37 9.53 9.80 18.00
C LEU A 37 10.04 11.06 17.28
N LEU A 38 10.98 10.90 16.35
CA LEU A 38 11.49 11.97 15.50
C LEU A 38 10.40 12.54 14.59
N MET A 39 9.60 11.67 13.95
CA MET A 39 8.42 12.07 13.19
C MET A 39 7.45 12.88 14.05
N ARG A 40 7.14 12.40 15.27
CA ARG A 40 6.28 13.13 16.22
C ARG A 40 6.85 14.49 16.57
N GLY A 41 8.16 14.60 16.79
CA GLY A 41 8.84 15.87 17.07
C GLY A 41 8.74 16.85 15.91
N ILE A 42 9.03 16.39 14.69
CA ILE A 42 8.93 17.19 13.47
C ILE A 42 7.49 17.68 13.26
N PHE A 43 6.49 16.80 13.33
CA PHE A 43 5.09 17.21 13.20
C PHE A 43 4.63 18.13 14.34
N GLY A 44 5.18 17.98 15.54
CA GLY A 44 4.97 18.89 16.66
C GLY A 44 5.47 20.30 16.36
N LEU A 45 6.68 20.42 15.78
CA LEU A 45 7.24 21.70 15.34
C LEU A 45 6.46 22.30 14.17
N LEU A 46 5.96 21.47 13.25
CA LEU A 46 5.12 21.93 12.14
C LEU A 46 3.82 22.60 12.60
N LYS A 47 3.29 22.29 13.79
CA LYS A 47 2.11 22.98 14.34
C LYS A 47 2.31 24.48 14.54
N TYR A 48 3.56 24.92 14.73
CA TYR A 48 3.89 26.35 14.86
C TYR A 48 3.92 27.06 13.49
N VAL A 49 3.79 26.34 12.39
CA VAL A 49 3.78 26.87 11.02
C VAL A 49 2.45 26.49 10.34
N PRO A 50 1.37 27.28 10.55
CA PRO A 50 0.03 26.92 10.11
C PRO A 50 -0.10 26.69 8.60
N TRP A 51 0.58 27.49 7.78
CA TRP A 51 0.52 27.38 6.31
C TRP A 51 1.05 26.03 5.81
N LEU A 52 2.08 25.49 6.45
CA LEU A 52 2.68 24.20 6.07
C LEU A 52 1.74 23.04 6.34
N THR A 53 0.91 23.14 7.39
CA THR A 53 -0.14 22.15 7.69
C THR A 53 -1.18 22.10 6.56
N TYR A 54 -1.56 23.25 5.99
CA TYR A 54 -2.51 23.30 4.86
C TYR A 54 -1.90 22.76 3.57
N VAL A 55 -0.63 23.04 3.28
CA VAL A 55 0.09 22.46 2.12
C VAL A 55 0.24 20.95 2.25
N TYR A 56 0.56 20.47 3.46
CA TYR A 56 0.60 19.04 3.74
C TYR A 56 -0.77 18.39 3.54
N MET A 57 -1.83 19.02 4.04
CA MET A 57 -3.17 18.48 3.95
C MET A 57 -3.70 18.46 2.51
N SER A 58 -3.38 19.47 1.70
CA SER A 58 -3.72 19.44 0.28
C SER A 58 -3.04 18.26 -0.42
N GLY A 59 -1.75 18.02 -0.15
CA GLY A 59 -1.03 16.84 -0.66
C GLY A 59 -1.69 15.52 -0.24
N ILE A 60 -2.11 15.41 1.03
CA ILE A 60 -2.84 14.25 1.55
C ILE A 60 -4.15 14.01 0.80
N ILE A 61 -4.91 15.04 0.44
CA ILE A 61 -6.19 14.87 -0.27
C ILE A 61 -5.97 14.26 -1.66
N PHE A 62 -4.90 14.66 -2.36
CA PHE A 62 -4.60 14.12 -3.70
C PHE A 62 -4.00 12.71 -3.68
N LEU A 63 -3.34 12.32 -2.59
CA LEU A 63 -2.61 11.05 -2.48
C LEU A 63 -3.46 9.80 -2.80
N PRO A 64 -4.63 9.57 -2.17
CA PRO A 64 -5.44 8.39 -2.45
C PRO A 64 -6.01 8.44 -3.87
N PHE A 65 -6.44 9.62 -4.34
CA PHE A 65 -6.91 9.78 -5.71
C PHE A 65 -5.86 9.35 -6.73
N CYS A 66 -4.63 9.87 -6.64
CA CYS A 66 -3.54 9.53 -7.54
C CYS A 66 -3.18 8.04 -7.49
N LEU A 67 -3.13 7.46 -6.29
CA LEU A 67 -2.76 6.06 -6.09
C LEU A 67 -3.80 5.12 -6.70
N PHE A 68 -5.07 5.28 -6.35
CA PHE A 68 -6.12 4.37 -6.82
C PHE A 68 -6.46 4.58 -8.30
N THR A 69 -6.56 5.82 -8.77
CA THR A 69 -6.76 6.07 -10.21
C THR A 69 -5.60 5.52 -11.04
N GLY A 70 -4.36 5.66 -10.56
CA GLY A 70 -3.18 5.04 -11.17
C GLY A 70 -3.32 3.52 -11.29
N ILE A 71 -3.72 2.84 -10.22
CA ILE A 71 -3.95 1.39 -10.23
C ILE A 71 -5.04 1.02 -11.24
N TYR A 72 -6.20 1.68 -11.21
CA TYR A 72 -7.29 1.40 -12.14
C TYR A 72 -6.90 1.64 -13.60
N LEU A 73 -6.09 2.67 -13.89
CA LEU A 73 -5.58 2.92 -15.24
C LEU A 73 -4.62 1.82 -15.70
N VAL A 74 -3.78 1.29 -14.81
CA VAL A 74 -2.90 0.14 -15.12
C VAL A 74 -3.74 -1.10 -15.42
N PHE A 75 -4.73 -1.41 -14.57
CA PHE A 75 -5.64 -2.54 -14.80
C PHE A 75 -6.47 -2.38 -16.08
N TRP A 76 -6.95 -1.16 -16.38
CA TRP A 76 -7.65 -0.85 -17.61
C TRP A 76 -6.80 -1.17 -18.84
N ARG A 77 -5.53 -0.75 -18.84
CA ARG A 77 -4.58 -1.05 -19.93
C ARG A 77 -4.35 -2.56 -20.08
N ARG A 78 -4.19 -3.30 -18.97
CA ARG A 78 -4.02 -4.76 -19.01
C ARG A 78 -5.27 -5.48 -19.56
N THR A 79 -6.45 -4.99 -19.19
CA THR A 79 -7.74 -5.57 -19.57
C THR A 79 -7.97 -5.56 -21.09
N LYS A 80 -7.40 -4.60 -21.82
CA LYS A 80 -7.49 -4.55 -23.30
C LYS A 80 -7.01 -5.85 -23.96
N MET A 81 -5.99 -6.49 -23.39
CA MET A 81 -5.34 -7.68 -23.95
C MET A 81 -5.95 -9.01 -23.50
N HIS A 82 -6.98 -9.01 -22.65
CA HIS A 82 -7.59 -10.27 -22.18
C HIS A 82 -8.27 -11.07 -23.32
N PRO A 83 -8.36 -12.40 -23.24
CA PRO A 83 -9.02 -13.20 -24.26
C PRO A 83 -10.56 -13.13 -24.18
N SER A 84 -11.14 -13.12 -22.97
CA SER A 84 -12.59 -13.17 -22.79
C SER A 84 -13.26 -11.78 -22.88
N SER A 85 -14.15 -11.61 -23.87
CA SER A 85 -14.93 -10.37 -24.05
C SER A 85 -15.86 -10.06 -22.88
N VAL A 86 -16.44 -11.08 -22.24
CA VAL A 86 -17.35 -10.90 -21.09
C VAL A 86 -16.60 -10.27 -19.90
N VAL A 87 -15.41 -10.80 -19.61
CA VAL A 87 -14.56 -10.29 -18.52
C VAL A 87 -14.10 -8.86 -18.80
N LYS A 88 -13.85 -8.51 -20.07
CA LYS A 88 -13.52 -7.13 -20.45
C LYS A 88 -14.62 -6.15 -20.12
N TYR A 89 -15.85 -6.40 -20.56
CA TYR A 89 -16.96 -5.48 -20.33
C TYR A 89 -17.27 -5.33 -18.85
N LEU A 90 -17.26 -6.44 -18.09
CA LEU A 90 -17.46 -6.40 -16.64
C LEU A 90 -16.36 -5.58 -15.94
N SER A 91 -15.10 -5.84 -16.27
CA SER A 91 -13.96 -5.12 -15.70
C SER A 91 -14.01 -3.63 -16.03
N TYR A 92 -14.34 -3.26 -17.27
CA TYR A 92 -14.49 -1.85 -17.65
C TYR A 92 -15.64 -1.15 -16.92
N GLY A 93 -16.76 -1.84 -16.70
CA GLY A 93 -17.86 -1.32 -15.89
C GLY A 93 -17.40 -0.98 -14.46
N ILE A 94 -16.70 -1.92 -13.82
CA ILE A 94 -16.17 -1.73 -12.46
C ILE A 94 -15.15 -0.58 -12.43
N PHE A 95 -14.22 -0.52 -13.38
CA PHE A 95 -13.21 0.53 -13.41
C PHE A 95 -13.81 1.90 -13.72
N ALA A 96 -14.78 1.99 -14.63
CA ALA A 96 -15.45 3.25 -14.94
C ALA A 96 -16.22 3.78 -13.72
N ALA A 97 -16.95 2.90 -13.02
CA ALA A 97 -17.62 3.25 -11.78
C ALA A 97 -16.63 3.70 -10.69
N ALA A 98 -15.49 3.00 -10.55
CA ALA A 98 -14.46 3.36 -9.58
C ALA A 98 -13.80 4.71 -9.90
N LEU A 99 -13.45 4.96 -11.17
CA LEU A 99 -12.88 6.24 -11.61
C LEU A 99 -13.86 7.40 -11.41
N ALA A 100 -15.15 7.19 -11.71
CA ALA A 100 -16.19 8.18 -11.45
C ALA A 100 -16.35 8.45 -9.95
N GLY A 101 -16.32 7.41 -9.11
CA GLY A 101 -16.33 7.53 -7.65
C GLY A 101 -15.14 8.34 -7.13
N TRP A 102 -13.93 8.07 -7.62
CA TRP A 102 -12.73 8.83 -7.26
C TRP A 102 -12.79 10.30 -7.71
N ALA A 103 -13.29 10.57 -8.91
CA ALA A 103 -13.50 11.94 -9.38
C ALA A 103 -14.49 12.71 -8.50
N TYR A 104 -15.59 12.06 -8.09
CA TYR A 104 -16.56 12.64 -7.16
C TYR A 104 -15.94 12.91 -5.79
N CYS A 105 -15.23 11.94 -5.20
CA CYS A 105 -14.57 12.10 -3.91
C CYS A 105 -13.54 13.22 -3.94
N LEU A 106 -12.71 13.30 -4.99
CA LEU A 106 -11.73 14.37 -5.12
C LEU A 106 -12.41 15.74 -5.20
N TYR A 107 -13.45 15.87 -6.02
CA TYR A 107 -14.20 17.12 -6.14
C TYR A 107 -14.82 17.54 -4.80
N ALA A 108 -15.47 16.60 -4.10
CA ALA A 108 -16.07 16.85 -2.80
C ALA A 108 -15.02 17.27 -1.77
N ASP A 109 -13.89 16.58 -1.71
CA ASP A 109 -12.83 16.82 -0.73
C ASP A 109 -12.11 18.14 -0.98
N VAL A 110 -11.82 18.46 -2.24
CA VAL A 110 -11.27 19.77 -2.62
C VAL A 110 -12.25 20.89 -2.28
N SER A 111 -13.55 20.71 -2.55
CA SER A 111 -14.59 21.68 -2.21
C SER A 111 -14.67 21.91 -0.69
N ILE A 112 -14.63 20.83 0.11
CA ILE A 112 -14.65 20.90 1.57
C ILE A 112 -13.38 21.58 2.10
N PHE A 113 -12.22 21.25 1.54
CA PHE A 113 -10.94 21.86 1.93
C PHE A 113 -10.94 23.37 1.70
N PHE A 114 -11.35 23.85 0.53
CA PHE A 114 -11.38 25.29 0.26
C PHE A 114 -12.46 26.04 1.05
N LYS A 115 -13.57 25.39 1.41
CA LYS A 115 -14.65 26.04 2.18
C LYS A 115 -14.42 26.07 3.68
N ARG A 116 -13.82 25.01 4.25
CA ARG A 116 -13.76 24.80 5.70
C ARG A 116 -12.34 24.65 6.25
N ALA A 117 -11.34 24.49 5.37
CA ALA A 117 -9.93 24.36 5.72
C ALA A 117 -9.68 23.35 6.85
N TYR A 118 -10.38 22.21 6.84
CA TYR A 118 -10.17 21.18 7.84
C TYR A 118 -8.75 20.60 7.73
N THR A 119 -8.10 20.43 8.87
CA THR A 119 -6.77 19.80 8.98
C THR A 119 -6.85 18.34 9.43
N SER A 120 -8.07 17.83 9.64
CA SER A 120 -8.33 16.45 10.05
C SER A 120 -8.82 15.62 8.87
N ILE A 121 -8.19 14.46 8.68
CA ILE A 121 -8.45 13.51 7.57
C ILE A 121 -9.86 12.90 7.60
N ASP A 122 -10.51 12.79 8.76
CA ASP A 122 -11.84 12.17 8.92
C ASP A 122 -12.97 12.95 8.23
N LYS A 123 -12.73 14.20 7.85
CA LYS A 123 -13.72 15.05 7.17
C LYS A 123 -13.79 14.83 5.66
N TYR A 124 -12.91 13.99 5.12
CA TYR A 124 -12.76 13.79 3.68
C TYR A 124 -13.32 12.43 3.27
N ALA A 125 -14.15 12.42 2.22
CA ALA A 125 -14.80 11.23 1.69
C ALA A 125 -13.78 10.22 1.13
N SER A 126 -12.66 10.69 0.58
CA SER A 126 -11.55 9.84 0.12
C SER A 126 -10.94 8.99 1.24
N TYR A 127 -11.13 9.40 2.50
CA TYR A 127 -10.65 8.71 3.70
C TYR A 127 -11.74 7.91 4.42
N SER A 128 -12.93 7.80 3.84
CA SER A 128 -13.97 6.92 4.36
C SER A 128 -13.52 5.47 4.29
N MET A 129 -13.52 4.79 5.44
CA MET A 129 -13.08 3.40 5.58
C MET A 129 -13.80 2.47 4.60
N PHE A 130 -15.11 2.63 4.45
CA PHE A 130 -15.91 1.83 3.53
C PHE A 130 -15.53 2.05 2.06
N PHE A 131 -15.23 3.30 1.69
CA PHE A 131 -14.84 3.62 0.32
C PHE A 131 -13.45 3.06 -0.01
N LEU A 132 -12.48 3.23 0.90
CA LEU A 132 -11.14 2.66 0.77
C LEU A 132 -11.17 1.13 0.71
N ALA A 133 -11.87 0.48 1.65
CA ALA A 133 -11.98 -0.98 1.68
C ALA A 133 -12.68 -1.51 0.42
N GLY A 134 -13.74 -0.83 -0.04
CA GLY A 134 -14.45 -1.18 -1.27
C GLY A 134 -13.55 -1.12 -2.51
N ASN A 135 -12.68 -0.11 -2.61
CA ASN A 135 -11.72 -0.01 -3.72
C ASN A 135 -10.68 -1.12 -3.70
N VAL A 136 -10.10 -1.41 -2.53
CA VAL A 136 -9.14 -2.52 -2.38
C VAL A 136 -9.80 -3.85 -2.75
N PHE A 137 -11.03 -4.08 -2.27
CA PHE A 137 -11.80 -5.27 -2.59
C PHE A 137 -12.12 -5.38 -4.10
N ALA A 138 -12.52 -4.28 -4.74
CA ALA A 138 -12.80 -4.24 -6.17
C ALA A 138 -11.55 -4.60 -7.00
N ILE A 139 -10.40 -4.02 -6.67
CA ILE A 139 -9.12 -4.32 -7.34
C ILE A 139 -8.77 -5.80 -7.16
N PHE A 140 -8.90 -6.33 -5.94
CA PHE A 140 -8.62 -7.72 -5.64
C PHE A 140 -9.53 -8.68 -6.41
N LEU A 141 -10.83 -8.41 -6.42
CA LEU A 141 -11.83 -9.25 -7.10
C LEU A 141 -11.62 -9.25 -8.61
N VAL A 142 -11.38 -8.09 -9.22
CA VAL A 142 -11.06 -8.03 -10.66
C VAL A 142 -9.75 -8.74 -10.95
N GLY A 143 -8.74 -8.60 -10.09
CA GLY A 143 -7.48 -9.34 -10.20
C GLY A 143 -7.67 -10.85 -10.20
N ILE A 144 -8.51 -11.39 -9.32
CA ILE A 144 -8.84 -12.82 -9.28
C ILE A 144 -9.57 -13.25 -10.56
N ILE A 145 -10.60 -12.52 -10.97
CA ILE A 145 -11.37 -12.88 -12.17
C ILE A 145 -10.46 -12.90 -13.40
N GLN A 146 -9.58 -11.91 -13.53
CA GLN A 146 -8.61 -11.85 -14.61
C GLN A 146 -7.62 -13.03 -14.53
N ALA A 147 -7.07 -13.34 -13.35
CA ALA A 147 -6.16 -14.46 -13.18
C ALA A 147 -6.79 -15.81 -13.53
N LEU A 148 -8.03 -16.06 -13.11
CA LEU A 148 -8.73 -17.33 -13.36
C LEU A 148 -9.16 -17.53 -14.82
N THR A 149 -9.32 -16.44 -15.58
CA THR A 149 -9.80 -16.46 -16.97
C THR A 149 -8.71 -16.21 -18.00
N THR A 150 -7.49 -15.94 -17.54
CA THR A 150 -6.31 -15.93 -18.43
C THR A 150 -5.99 -17.37 -18.83
N GLU A 151 -5.56 -17.57 -20.08
CA GLU A 151 -5.08 -18.89 -20.51
C GLU A 151 -3.97 -19.37 -19.57
N LYS A 152 -4.01 -20.65 -19.18
CA LYS A 152 -2.94 -21.25 -18.39
C LYS A 152 -1.62 -21.00 -19.14
N GLU A 153 -0.65 -20.42 -18.46
CA GLU A 153 0.69 -20.22 -18.99
C GLU A 153 1.18 -21.57 -19.52
N LYS A 154 1.62 -21.59 -20.79
CA LYS A 154 2.06 -22.81 -21.47
C LYS A 154 3.16 -23.43 -20.60
N ASP A 155 2.91 -24.65 -20.11
CA ASP A 155 3.79 -25.32 -19.16
C ASP A 155 5.21 -25.33 -19.74
N TRP A 156 6.19 -24.87 -18.96
CA TRP A 156 7.58 -24.68 -19.38
C TRP A 156 8.23 -26.00 -19.85
N LEU A 157 7.60 -27.13 -19.51
CA LEU A 157 7.90 -28.48 -19.98
C LEU A 157 7.45 -28.79 -21.43
N GLN A 158 6.65 -27.93 -22.06
CA GLN A 158 6.19 -28.08 -23.45
C GLN A 158 6.97 -27.20 -24.44
N ARG A 159 8.08 -26.60 -24.01
CA ARG A 159 9.05 -26.00 -24.94
C ARG A 159 9.90 -27.12 -25.54
N GLU A 160 9.39 -27.76 -26.59
CA GLU A 160 10.26 -28.55 -27.46
C GLU A 160 11.29 -27.62 -28.16
N PRO A 161 12.52 -28.12 -28.40
CA PRO A 161 13.65 -27.33 -28.90
C PRO A 161 13.43 -26.72 -30.30
#